data_AF-X1LNM4-F1
#
_entry.id   AF-X1LNM4-F1
#
_cell.length_a   1.000
_cell.length_b   1.000
_cell.length_c   1.000
_cell.angle_alpha   90.00
_cell.angle_beta   90.00
_cell.angle_gamma   90.00
#
_symmetry.space_group_name_H-M   'P 1'
#
loop_
_entity.id
_entity.type
_entity.pdbx_description
1 polymer ?
#
loop_
_entity_poly.entity_id
_entity_poly.type
_entity_poly.pdbx_seq_one_letter_code
_entity_poly.pdbx_strand_id
1 'polypeptide(L)'
;MVFGKFVRWLGGGKNTRDYIIDLKMVNKRLARSSKKLETDEKKLQRKTRDAMKRGLMDQARLYASNVARNRKWVYSYTRLTTRIEGIIFRLEQADSVQQLAGELKGMAGALREVNASLNAPEISALVEDLENSFEGIEMTTDMMDED
;
A
#
# COMPACT_ATOMS: atom_id res chain seq x y z
N MET A 1 -14.78 22.39 10.21
CA MET A 1 -15.75 21.83 9.23
C MET A 1 -15.10 20.95 8.14
N VAL A 2 -13.78 20.98 7.92
CA VAL A 2 -13.08 20.21 6.86
C VAL A 2 -13.03 18.70 7.15
N PHE A 3 -12.81 18.32 8.42
CA PHE A 3 -12.72 16.92 8.85
C PHE A 3 -14.04 16.14 8.62
N GLY A 4 -15.19 16.78 8.86
CA GLY A 4 -16.50 16.16 8.62
C GLY A 4 -16.80 15.94 7.13
N LYS A 5 -16.27 16.78 6.23
CA LYS A 5 -16.38 16.56 4.77
C LYS A 5 -15.48 15.42 4.30
N PHE A 6 -14.31 15.24 4.92
CA PHE A 6 -13.38 14.13 4.64
C PHE A 6 -13.97 12.78 5.07
N VAL A 7 -14.50 12.70 6.30
CA VAL A 7 -15.17 11.50 6.83
C VAL A 7 -16.43 11.15 6.04
N ARG A 8 -17.24 12.14 5.62
CA ARG A 8 -18.44 11.90 4.80
C ARG A 8 -18.12 11.50 3.36
N TRP A 9 -16.96 11.90 2.82
CA TRP A 9 -16.46 11.44 1.52
C TRP A 9 -15.97 9.99 1.59
N LEU A 10 -15.39 9.56 2.71
CA LEU A 10 -15.07 8.16 2.99
C LEU A 10 -16.29 7.30 3.30
N GLY A 11 -17.35 7.87 3.87
CA GLY A 11 -18.55 7.13 4.30
C GLY A 11 -19.62 6.88 3.21
N GLY A 12 -19.39 7.28 1.96
CA GLY A 12 -20.41 7.27 0.89
C GLY A 12 -20.02 6.59 -0.43
N GLY A 13 -18.91 5.87 -0.46
CA GLY A 13 -18.40 5.11 -1.60
C GLY A 13 -17.57 3.93 -1.09
N LYS A 14 -17.01 3.10 -2.00
CA LYS A 14 -16.14 1.94 -1.68
C LYS A 14 -15.33 2.16 -0.39
N ASN A 15 -15.32 1.17 0.51
CA ASN A 15 -14.59 1.28 1.77
C ASN A 15 -13.08 1.44 1.50
N THR A 16 -12.32 2.12 2.37
CA THR A 16 -10.85 2.29 2.24
C THR A 16 -10.14 0.97 1.92
N ARG A 17 -10.58 -0.12 2.54
CA ARG A 17 -10.11 -1.49 2.27
C ARG A 17 -10.34 -1.96 0.83
N ASP A 18 -11.46 -1.61 0.21
CA ASP A 18 -11.74 -1.97 -1.19
C ASP A 18 -10.76 -1.27 -2.14
N TYR A 19 -10.45 0.00 -1.87
CA TYR A 19 -9.44 0.74 -2.63
C TYR A 19 -8.02 0.15 -2.45
N ILE A 20 -7.65 -0.25 -1.23
CA ILE A 20 -6.39 -0.94 -0.95
C ILE A 20 -6.31 -2.24 -1.78
N ILE A 21 -7.38 -3.04 -1.79
CA ILE A 21 -7.46 -4.29 -2.56
C ILE A 21 -7.30 -4.00 -4.06
N ASP A 22 -8.06 -3.05 -4.61
CA ASP A 22 -7.99 -2.67 -6.02
C ASP A 22 -6.57 -2.22 -6.41
N LEU A 23 -5.93 -1.38 -5.60
CA LEU A 23 -4.56 -0.91 -5.81
C LEU A 23 -3.55 -2.05 -5.75
N LYS A 24 -3.67 -2.99 -4.81
CA LYS A 24 -2.83 -4.20 -4.74
C LYS A 24 -2.96 -5.04 -6.01
N MET A 25 -4.18 -5.20 -6.54
CA MET A 25 -4.40 -5.93 -7.80
C MET A 25 -3.75 -5.23 -8.99
N VAL A 26 -3.89 -3.90 -9.09
CA VAL A 26 -3.26 -3.10 -10.14
C VAL A 26 -1.73 -3.19 -10.03
N ASN A 27 -1.17 -3.05 -8.83
CA ASN A 27 0.26 -3.17 -8.59
C ASN A 27 0.80 -4.54 -9.08
N LYS A 28 0.11 -5.63 -8.72
CA LYS A 28 0.47 -6.98 -9.16
C LYS A 28 0.36 -7.17 -10.68
N ARG A 29 -0.60 -6.51 -11.35
CA ARG A 29 -0.72 -6.51 -12.82
C ARG A 29 0.46 -5.76 -13.46
N LEU A 30 0.82 -4.59 -12.95
CA LEU A 30 1.96 -3.80 -13.43
C LEU A 30 3.29 -4.55 -13.24
N ALA A 31 3.53 -5.15 -12.06
CA ALA A 31 4.72 -5.94 -11.79
C ALA A 31 4.87 -7.13 -12.76
N ARG A 32 3.78 -7.83 -13.05
CA ARG A 32 3.77 -8.91 -14.07
C ARG A 32 4.06 -8.40 -15.47
N SER A 33 3.47 -7.27 -15.86
CA SER A 33 3.74 -6.64 -17.16
C SER A 33 5.21 -6.23 -17.29
N SER A 34 5.80 -5.68 -16.23
CA SER A 34 7.23 -5.34 -16.18
C SER A 34 8.11 -6.58 -16.40
N LYS A 35 7.87 -7.66 -15.63
CA LYS A 35 8.61 -8.93 -15.77
C LYS A 35 8.48 -9.55 -17.17
N LYS A 36 7.31 -9.43 -17.80
CA LYS A 36 7.10 -9.87 -19.19
C LYS A 36 7.98 -9.07 -20.15
N LEU A 37 8.01 -7.75 -20.03
CA LEU A 37 8.86 -6.89 -20.86
C LEU A 37 10.35 -7.19 -20.69
N GLU A 38 10.82 -7.46 -19.47
CA GLU A 38 12.20 -7.90 -19.21
C GLU A 38 12.52 -9.23 -19.89
N THR A 39 11.58 -10.18 -19.86
CA THR A 39 11.74 -11.48 -20.53
C THR A 39 11.81 -11.31 -22.04
N ASP A 40 10.95 -10.47 -22.61
CA ASP A 40 10.93 -10.17 -24.04
C ASP A 40 12.18 -9.36 -24.46
N GLU A 41 12.67 -8.47 -23.60
CA GLU A 41 13.94 -7.77 -23.80
C GLU A 41 15.10 -8.76 -23.91
N LYS A 42 15.21 -9.73 -23.01
CA LYS A 42 16.26 -10.77 -23.06
C LYS A 42 16.22 -11.57 -24.37
N LYS A 43 15.02 -11.87 -24.88
CA LYS A 43 14.84 -12.54 -26.18
C LYS A 43 15.30 -11.63 -27.33
N LEU A 44 14.91 -10.36 -27.31
CA LEU A 44 15.31 -9.38 -28.32
C LEU A 44 16.83 -9.18 -28.33
N GLN A 45 17.48 -9.08 -27.16
CA GLN A 45 18.94 -8.99 -27.07
C GLN A 45 19.64 -10.19 -27.71
N ARG A 46 19.11 -11.42 -27.53
CA ARG A 46 19.62 -12.62 -28.23
C ARG A 46 19.47 -12.48 -29.74
N LYS A 47 18.28 -12.11 -30.21
CA LYS A 47 18.00 -11.87 -31.64
C LYS A 47 18.89 -10.79 -32.24
N THR A 48 19.17 -9.71 -31.50
CA THR A 48 20.12 -8.66 -31.93
C THR A 48 21.50 -9.25 -32.16
N ARG A 49 22.03 -10.03 -31.20
CA ARG A 49 23.34 -10.67 -31.33
C ARG A 49 23.41 -11.64 -32.52
N ASP A 50 22.37 -12.44 -32.71
CA ASP A 50 22.32 -13.40 -33.82
C ASP A 50 22.23 -12.70 -35.18
N ALA A 51 21.45 -11.62 -35.28
CA ALA A 51 21.35 -10.80 -36.49
C ALA A 51 22.70 -10.13 -36.83
N MET A 52 23.42 -9.61 -35.82
CA MET A 52 24.76 -9.04 -36.00
C MET A 52 25.75 -10.08 -36.54
N LYS A 53 25.77 -11.30 -35.98
CA LYS A 53 26.64 -12.38 -36.46
C LYS A 53 26.37 -12.79 -37.91
N ARG A 54 25.12 -12.64 -38.36
CA ARG A 54 24.69 -12.93 -39.75
C ARG A 54 24.90 -11.76 -40.71
N GLY A 55 25.42 -10.62 -40.25
CA GLY A 55 25.58 -9.41 -41.07
C GLY A 55 24.27 -8.66 -41.38
N LEU A 56 23.15 -9.02 -40.73
CA LEU A 56 21.82 -8.43 -40.94
C LEU A 56 21.66 -7.16 -40.09
N MET A 57 22.41 -6.11 -40.42
CA MET A 57 22.54 -4.91 -39.60
C MET A 57 21.23 -4.13 -39.42
N ASP A 58 20.36 -4.07 -40.43
CA ASP A 58 19.06 -3.39 -40.31
C ASP A 58 18.11 -4.12 -39.34
N GLN A 59 18.11 -5.45 -39.36
CA GLN A 59 17.35 -6.25 -38.39
C GLN A 59 17.92 -6.09 -36.98
N ALA A 60 19.25 -6.06 -36.85
CA ALA A 60 19.90 -5.82 -35.56
C ALA A 60 19.54 -4.44 -34.98
N ARG A 61 19.53 -3.39 -35.81
CA ARG A 61 19.09 -2.04 -35.41
C ARG A 61 17.63 -2.02 -34.95
N LEU A 62 16.74 -2.69 -35.68
CA LEU A 62 15.33 -2.80 -35.30
C LEU A 62 15.17 -3.50 -33.93
N TYR A 63 15.82 -4.64 -33.72
CA TYR A 63 15.76 -5.35 -32.44
C TYR A 63 16.37 -4.53 -31.29
N ALA A 64 17.49 -3.84 -31.53
CA ALA A 64 18.10 -2.94 -30.55
C ALA A 64 17.17 -1.77 -30.16
N SER A 65 16.46 -1.18 -31.12
CA SER A 65 15.45 -0.14 -30.86
C SER A 65 14.32 -0.67 -29.97
N ASN A 66 13.84 -1.89 -30.23
CA ASN A 66 12.82 -2.53 -29.40
C ASN A 66 13.33 -2.85 -27.99
N VAL A 67 14.60 -3.23 -27.83
CA VAL A 67 15.26 -3.38 -26.51
C VAL A 67 15.22 -2.06 -25.73
N ALA A 68 15.63 -0.96 -26.34
CA ALA A 68 15.63 0.35 -25.69
C ALA A 68 14.21 0.79 -25.28
N ARG A 69 13.21 0.52 -26.14
CA ARG A 69 11.80 0.76 -25.83
C ARG A 69 11.33 -0.05 -24.63
N ASN A 70 11.62 -1.35 -24.58
CA ASN A 70 11.24 -2.22 -23.46
C ASN A 70 11.87 -1.74 -22.15
N ARG A 71 13.15 -1.35 -22.14
CA ARG A 71 13.82 -0.79 -20.95
C ARG A 71 13.10 0.45 -20.41
N LYS A 72 12.69 1.36 -21.28
CA LYS A 72 11.94 2.56 -20.89
C LYS A 72 10.60 2.21 -20.23
N TRP A 73 9.89 1.22 -20.76
CA TRP A 73 8.63 0.75 -20.19
C TRP A 73 8.81 0.03 -18.86
N VAL A 74 9.83 -0.82 -18.73
CA VAL A 74 10.20 -1.47 -17.46
C VAL A 74 10.45 -0.43 -16.39
N TYR A 75 11.32 0.56 -16.66
CA TYR A 75 11.59 1.65 -15.72
C TYR A 75 10.32 2.41 -15.31
N SER A 76 9.46 2.72 -16.29
CA SER A 76 8.20 3.43 -16.03
C SER A 76 7.24 2.62 -15.15
N TYR A 77 7.15 1.30 -15.39
CA TYR A 77 6.32 0.41 -14.57
C TYR A 77 6.88 0.25 -13.16
N THR A 78 8.19 0.05 -13.00
CA THR A 78 8.81 -0.03 -11.67
C THR A 78 8.58 1.25 -10.87
N ARG A 79 8.70 2.42 -11.50
CA ARG A 79 8.40 3.69 -10.82
C ARG A 79 6.92 3.80 -10.41
N LEU A 80 6.01 3.30 -11.23
CA LEU A 80 4.58 3.30 -10.90
C LEU A 80 4.25 2.31 -9.78
N THR A 81 4.84 1.11 -9.78
CA THR A 81 4.62 0.12 -8.72
C THR A 81 5.08 0.65 -7.37
N THR A 82 6.28 1.24 -7.28
CA THR A 82 6.79 1.84 -6.04
C THR A 82 5.88 2.96 -5.51
N ARG A 83 5.33 3.79 -6.41
CA ARG A 83 4.38 4.84 -6.00
C ARG A 83 3.07 4.28 -5.49
N ILE A 84 2.54 3.25 -6.14
CA ILE A 84 1.31 2.58 -5.72
C ILE A 84 1.53 1.90 -4.37
N GLU A 85 2.68 1.26 -4.15
CA GLU A 85 3.07 0.67 -2.87
C GLU A 85 3.08 1.72 -1.75
N GLY A 86 3.69 2.88 -1.97
CA GLY A 86 3.66 3.97 -0.99
C GLY A 86 2.26 4.53 -0.71
N ILE A 87 1.35 4.54 -1.71
CA ILE A 87 -0.04 4.93 -1.50
C ILE A 87 -0.80 3.86 -0.70
N ILE A 88 -0.60 2.59 -1.03
CA ILE A 88 -1.19 1.46 -0.28
C ILE A 88 -0.78 1.54 1.19
N PHE A 89 0.52 1.73 1.46
CA PHE A 89 1.03 1.86 2.82
C PHE A 89 0.34 2.98 3.59
N ARG A 90 0.25 4.20 3.02
CA ARG A 90 -0.44 5.33 3.66
C ARG A 90 -1.93 5.07 3.89
N LEU A 91 -2.59 4.34 3.00
CA LEU A 91 -4.00 3.97 3.16
C LEU A 91 -4.17 2.93 4.27
N GLU A 92 -3.26 1.96 4.38
CA GLU A 92 -3.24 0.98 5.48
C GLU A 92 -3.00 1.68 6.82
N GLN A 93 -2.04 2.60 6.88
CA GLN A 93 -1.82 3.43 8.07
C GLN A 93 -3.08 4.20 8.48
N ALA A 94 -3.72 4.87 7.52
CA ALA A 94 -4.95 5.63 7.79
C ALA A 94 -6.12 4.74 8.24
N ASP A 95 -6.26 3.54 7.68
CA ASP A 95 -7.29 2.57 8.08
C ASP A 95 -7.05 2.09 9.52
N SER A 96 -5.79 1.80 9.90
CA SER A 96 -5.42 1.42 11.26
C SER A 96 -5.69 2.52 12.28
N VAL A 97 -5.27 3.76 11.99
CA VAL A 97 -5.54 4.91 12.87
C VAL A 97 -7.04 5.17 13.02
N GLN A 98 -7.82 4.98 11.95
CA GLN A 98 -9.27 5.14 12.01
C GLN A 98 -9.95 4.06 12.86
N GLN A 99 -9.52 2.79 12.74
CA GLN A 99 -10.01 1.70 13.60
C GLN A 99 -9.71 1.99 15.06
N LEU A 100 -8.46 2.38 15.33
CA LEU A 100 -8.00 2.71 16.67
C LEU A 100 -8.77 3.88 17.31
N ALA A 101 -8.99 4.95 16.56
CA ALA A 101 -9.80 6.07 17.03
C ALA A 101 -11.25 5.66 17.35
N GLY A 102 -11.79 4.67 16.63
CA GLY A 102 -13.09 4.07 16.91
C GLY A 102 -13.11 3.29 18.23
N GLU A 103 -12.08 2.47 18.46
CA GLU A 103 -11.92 1.67 19.68
C GLU A 103 -11.75 2.57 20.91
N LEU A 104 -10.84 3.55 20.86
CA LEU A 104 -10.63 4.53 21.93
C LEU A 104 -11.90 5.31 22.27
N LYS A 105 -12.72 5.64 21.26
CA LYS A 105 -14.02 6.29 21.48
C LYS A 105 -15.01 5.36 22.19
N GLY A 106 -15.00 4.07 21.86
CA GLY A 106 -15.80 3.05 22.54
C GLY A 106 -15.39 2.89 23.99
N MET A 107 -14.09 2.78 24.25
CA MET A 107 -13.52 2.67 25.61
C MET A 107 -13.82 3.91 26.45
N ALA A 108 -13.66 5.11 25.89
CA ALA A 108 -14.04 6.35 26.57
C ALA A 108 -15.55 6.42 26.89
N GLY A 109 -16.39 5.78 26.06
CA GLY A 109 -17.81 5.58 26.34
C GLY A 109 -18.03 4.66 27.54
N ALA A 110 -17.40 3.49 27.55
CA ALA A 110 -17.46 2.52 28.64
C ALA A 110 -16.95 3.13 29.96
N LEU A 111 -15.82 3.85 29.94
CA LEU A 111 -15.29 4.55 31.12
C LEU A 111 -16.28 5.58 31.68
N ARG A 112 -17.03 6.28 30.83
CA ARG A 112 -18.08 7.22 31.29
C ARG A 112 -19.26 6.49 31.93
N GLU A 113 -19.67 5.34 31.39
CA GLU A 113 -20.76 4.53 31.95
C GLU A 113 -20.37 3.92 33.30
N VAL A 114 -19.14 3.38 33.43
CA VAL A 114 -18.62 2.84 34.69
C VAL A 114 -18.38 3.95 35.72
N ASN A 115 -17.89 5.12 35.31
CA ASN A 115 -17.76 6.27 36.22
C ASN A 115 -19.14 6.76 36.73
N ALA A 116 -20.21 6.57 35.94
CA ALA A 116 -21.57 6.89 36.36
C ALA A 116 -22.16 5.82 37.30
N SER A 117 -21.64 4.59 37.33
CA SER A 117 -22.14 3.47 38.16
C SER A 117 -21.47 3.33 39.54
N LEU A 118 -20.41 4.10 39.85
CA LEU A 118 -19.69 4.10 41.14
C LEU A 118 -19.29 2.70 41.67
N ASN A 119 -18.68 1.86 40.84
CA ASN A 119 -18.06 0.60 41.26
C ASN A 119 -16.55 0.61 40.99
N ALA A 120 -15.75 0.88 42.03
CA ALA A 120 -14.27 0.96 41.94
C ALA A 120 -13.55 -0.28 41.34
N PRO A 121 -14.00 -1.54 41.56
CA PRO A 121 -13.34 -2.72 40.99
C PRO A 121 -13.45 -2.83 39.46
N GLU A 122 -14.57 -2.35 38.89
CA GLU A 122 -14.81 -2.37 37.44
C GLU A 122 -13.96 -1.32 36.72
N ILE A 123 -13.62 -0.22 37.41
CA ILE A 123 -12.72 0.82 36.90
C ILE A 123 -11.30 0.29 36.74
N SER A 124 -10.78 -0.47 37.71
CA SER A 124 -9.41 -1.01 37.66
C SER A 124 -9.20 -1.98 36.49
N ALA A 125 -10.14 -2.90 36.24
CA ALA A 125 -10.05 -3.82 35.10
C ALA A 125 -10.09 -3.09 33.74
N LEU A 126 -10.93 -2.04 33.63
CA LEU A 126 -11.04 -1.26 32.40
C LEU A 126 -9.80 -0.38 32.13
N VAL A 127 -9.11 0.08 33.18
CA VAL A 127 -7.84 0.81 33.07
C VAL A 127 -6.72 -0.13 32.63
N GLU A 128 -6.66 -1.36 33.13
CA GLU A 128 -5.70 -2.37 32.67
C GLU A 128 -5.90 -2.71 31.18
N ASP A 129 -7.16 -2.89 30.73
CA ASP A 129 -7.48 -3.07 29.32
C ASP A 129 -7.12 -1.84 28.46
N LEU A 130 -7.23 -0.64 29.02
CA LEU A 130 -6.78 0.62 28.40
C LEU A 130 -5.26 0.65 28.24
N GLU A 131 -4.50 0.31 29.28
CA GLU A 131 -3.03 0.25 29.25
C GLU A 131 -2.54 -0.78 28.22
N ASN A 132 -3.14 -1.98 28.19
CA ASN A 132 -2.84 -3.00 27.18
C ASN A 132 -3.14 -2.52 25.75
N SER A 133 -4.24 -1.77 25.57
CA SER A 133 -4.59 -1.19 24.28
C SER A 133 -3.60 -0.08 23.88
N PHE A 134 -3.09 0.71 24.83
CA PHE A 134 -2.08 1.74 24.60
C PHE A 134 -0.71 1.16 24.21
N GLU A 135 -0.23 0.10 24.87
CA GLU A 135 1.03 -0.56 24.50
C GLU A 135 1.02 -1.10 23.06
N GLY A 136 -0.12 -1.64 22.61
CA GLY A 136 -0.28 -2.10 21.22
C GLY A 136 -0.21 -0.97 20.19
N ILE A 137 -0.61 0.25 20.57
CA ILE A 137 -0.57 1.45 19.71
C ILE A 137 0.85 1.98 19.57
N GLU A 138 1.58 2.08 20.69
CA GLU A 138 2.97 2.55 20.67
C GLU A 138 3.84 1.63 19.81
N MET A 139 3.73 0.31 19.98
CA MET A 139 4.43 -0.65 19.10
C MET A 139 4.07 -0.47 17.62
N THR A 140 2.79 -0.26 17.30
CA THR A 140 2.36 -0.10 15.90
C THR A 140 2.85 1.23 15.31
N THR A 141 2.86 2.29 16.10
CA THR A 141 3.31 3.63 15.68
C THR A 141 4.83 3.69 15.51
N ASP A 142 5.59 3.10 16.43
CA ASP A 142 7.06 3.03 16.34
C ASP A 142 7.50 2.21 15.11
N MET A 143 6.83 1.10 14.82
CA MET A 143 7.07 0.33 13.58
C MET A 143 6.67 1.09 12.30
N MET A 144 5.80 2.10 12.40
CA MET A 144 5.35 2.91 11.25
C MET A 144 6.26 4.11 10.97
N ASP A 145 7.03 4.57 11.96
CA ASP A 145 7.96 5.71 11.87
C ASP A 145 9.40 5.28 11.49
N GLU A 146 9.74 3.99 11.56
CA GLU A 146 11.08 3.45 11.25
C GLU A 146 11.34 3.08 9.77
N ASP A 147 10.36 3.20 8.86
CA ASP A 147 10.47 2.92 7.40
C ASP A 147 10.38 4.18 6.50
#